data_AF-A0A969HXK6-F1
#
_entry.id   AF-A0A969HXK6-F1
#
_cell.length_a   1.000
_cell.length_b   1.000
_cell.length_c   1.000
_cell.angle_alpha   90.00
_cell.angle_beta   90.00
_cell.angle_gamma   90.00
#
_symmetry.space_group_name_H-M   'P 1'
#
loop_
_entity.id
_entity.type
_entity.pdbx_description
1 polymer ?
#
loop_
_entity_poly.entity_id
_entity_poly.type
_entity_poly.pdbx_seq_one_letter_code
_entity_poly.pdbx_strand_id
1 'polypeptide(L)'
;MKDFRALAEPVAFFGLINSLVQTVLKICSPGVPDFYQGTELTALTLVDPDNRRRVDFAAAARQLDANERDGAASKLYVIRKLLQLRREDPELFARGDYQPLQVDGARKEHVFAFARTYEGRSVIAIVPRWTAKLMDAATELPLGAGVWSDTKTAVGSSTAATKMTNVLTGREVAIDAGRGLVISEVFTEFPVAVLRSA
;
A
#
# COMPACT_ATOMS: atom_id res chain seq x y z
N MET A 1 -17.30 20.57 20.40
CA MET A 1 -16.72 19.21 20.55
C MET A 1 -17.40 18.15 19.69
N LYS A 2 -18.74 18.00 19.67
CA LYS A 2 -19.41 17.00 18.82
C LYS A 2 -19.17 17.21 17.32
N ASP A 3 -19.34 18.44 16.86
CA ASP A 3 -19.12 18.83 15.46
C ASP A 3 -17.69 18.52 14.97
N PHE A 4 -16.69 18.90 15.75
CA PHE A 4 -15.29 18.57 15.46
C PHE A 4 -15.03 17.08 15.31
N ARG A 5 -15.60 16.23 16.18
CA ARG A 5 -15.43 14.77 16.08
C ARG A 5 -16.08 14.20 14.83
N ALA A 6 -17.28 14.68 14.49
CA ALA A 6 -17.99 14.27 13.27
C ALA A 6 -17.19 14.57 12.00
N LEU A 7 -16.37 15.63 12.00
CA LEU A 7 -15.43 15.90 10.92
C LEU A 7 -14.11 15.11 11.03
N ALA A 8 -13.53 15.05 12.23
CA ALA A 8 -12.20 14.49 12.45
C ALA A 8 -12.16 12.96 12.24
N GLU A 9 -13.23 12.24 12.56
CA GLU A 9 -13.28 10.78 12.43
C GLU A 9 -13.15 10.32 10.96
N PRO A 10 -13.95 10.82 10.00
CA PRO A 10 -13.75 10.51 8.58
C PRO A 10 -12.36 10.92 8.05
N VAL A 11 -11.87 12.09 8.48
CA VAL A 11 -10.55 12.58 8.07
C VAL A 11 -9.43 11.66 8.57
N ALA A 12 -9.51 11.20 9.82
CA ALA A 12 -8.55 10.25 10.39
C ALA A 12 -8.60 8.91 9.66
N PHE A 13 -9.79 8.42 9.34
CA PHE A 13 -9.98 7.17 8.60
C PHE A 13 -9.33 7.21 7.21
N PHE A 14 -9.67 8.21 6.39
CA PHE A 14 -9.05 8.34 5.06
C PHE A 14 -7.57 8.75 5.14
N GLY A 15 -7.18 9.46 6.20
CA GLY A 15 -5.79 9.81 6.51
C GLY A 15 -4.93 8.57 6.77
N LEU A 16 -5.46 7.57 7.48
CA LEU A 16 -4.80 6.30 7.68
C LEU A 16 -4.52 5.60 6.34
N ILE A 17 -5.53 5.51 5.47
CA ILE A 17 -5.38 4.89 4.14
C ILE A 17 -4.32 5.65 3.32
N ASN A 18 -4.37 6.98 3.30
CA ASN A 18 -3.37 7.80 2.61
C ASN A 18 -1.95 7.59 3.17
N SER A 19 -1.81 7.38 4.47
CA SER A 19 -0.51 7.05 5.08
C SER A 19 0.01 5.69 4.59
N LEU A 20 -0.86 4.69 4.41
CA LEU A 20 -0.47 3.39 3.83
C LEU A 20 -0.05 3.55 2.36
N VAL A 21 -0.82 4.29 1.58
CA VAL A 21 -0.51 4.62 0.17
C VAL A 21 0.88 5.24 0.05
N GLN A 22 1.14 6.31 0.81
CA GLN A 22 2.45 6.99 0.80
C GLN A 22 3.58 6.06 1.23
N THR A 23 3.34 5.19 2.20
CA THR A 23 4.33 4.22 2.68
C THR A 23 4.70 3.22 1.59
N VAL A 24 3.72 2.63 0.91
CA VAL A 24 3.96 1.71 -0.22
C VAL A 24 4.73 2.41 -1.33
N LEU A 25 4.27 3.60 -1.74
CA LEU A 25 4.93 4.38 -2.80
C LEU A 25 6.38 4.70 -2.42
N LYS A 26 6.62 5.24 -1.23
CA LYS A 26 7.95 5.56 -0.72
C LYS A 26 8.91 4.37 -0.76
N ILE A 27 8.46 3.19 -0.34
CA ILE A 27 9.31 1.99 -0.28
C ILE A 27 9.52 1.38 -1.67
N CYS A 28 8.49 1.34 -2.51
CA CYS A 28 8.55 0.65 -3.80
C CYS A 28 9.13 1.51 -4.94
N SER A 29 9.08 2.84 -4.84
CA SER A 29 9.65 3.75 -5.84
C SER A 29 11.19 3.63 -5.95
N PRO A 30 11.79 4.09 -7.06
CA PRO A 30 13.25 4.16 -7.20
C PRO A 30 13.89 5.04 -6.13
N GLY A 31 15.11 4.65 -5.70
CA GLY A 31 15.85 5.32 -4.63
C GLY A 31 15.84 4.56 -3.31
N VAL A 32 16.31 5.25 -2.26
CA VAL A 32 16.45 4.70 -0.90
C VAL A 32 15.36 5.32 -0.01
N PRO A 33 14.44 4.52 0.55
CA PRO A 33 13.42 5.05 1.44
C PRO A 33 14.01 5.43 2.80
N ASP A 34 13.83 6.67 3.23
CA ASP A 34 14.30 7.18 4.53
C ASP A 34 13.16 7.36 5.52
N PHE A 35 13.30 6.95 6.78
CA PHE A 35 12.27 7.09 7.82
C PHE A 35 12.77 7.92 9.00
N TYR A 36 12.09 9.04 9.26
CA TYR A 36 12.31 9.80 10.49
C TYR A 36 11.82 9.00 11.71
N GLN A 37 12.52 9.12 12.83
CA GLN A 37 12.25 8.35 14.04
C GLN A 37 10.78 8.48 14.51
N GLY A 38 10.14 7.35 14.80
CA GLY A 38 8.75 7.28 15.25
C GLY A 38 7.71 7.34 14.13
N THR A 39 8.11 7.62 12.88
CA THR A 39 7.18 7.67 11.74
C THR A 39 6.77 6.29 11.23
N GLU A 40 7.36 5.22 11.76
CA GLU A 40 6.89 3.86 11.63
C GLU A 40 5.51 3.64 12.29
N LEU A 41 5.17 4.49 13.28
CA LEU A 41 3.85 4.57 13.91
C LEU A 41 3.00 5.68 13.29
N THR A 42 1.77 5.82 13.79
CA THR A 42 0.92 6.99 13.52
C THR A 42 1.47 8.24 14.22
N ALA A 43 2.44 8.89 13.58
CA ALA A 43 3.09 10.09 14.08
C ALA A 43 2.35 11.37 13.64
N LEU A 44 1.30 11.75 14.38
CA LEU A 44 0.65 13.06 14.23
C LEU A 44 1.46 14.12 14.99
N THR A 45 2.49 14.64 14.34
CA THR A 45 3.39 15.68 14.88
C THR A 45 3.20 16.99 14.12
N LEU A 46 3.35 18.11 14.83
CA LEU A 46 3.39 19.45 14.25
C LEU A 46 4.84 19.87 13.95
N VAL A 47 5.04 21.17 13.73
CA VAL A 47 6.38 21.75 13.54
C VAL A 47 7.22 21.70 14.81
N ASP A 48 8.49 22.05 14.69
CA ASP A 48 9.42 22.20 15.82
C ASP A 48 8.82 23.07 16.94
N PRO A 49 8.94 22.67 18.22
CA PRO A 49 9.67 21.50 18.75
C PRO A 49 8.87 20.19 18.83
N ASP A 50 7.62 20.15 18.35
CA ASP A 50 6.73 19.00 18.54
C ASP A 50 7.23 17.72 17.86
N ASN A 51 7.88 17.84 16.69
CA ASN A 51 8.49 16.74 15.95
C ASN A 51 9.82 16.22 16.57
N ARG A 52 10.28 16.81 17.68
CA ARG A 52 11.46 16.36 18.45
C ARG A 52 11.10 15.63 19.74
N ARG A 53 9.81 15.33 19.97
CA ARG A 53 9.37 14.51 21.11
C ARG A 53 10.09 13.15 21.11
N ARG A 54 10.31 12.62 22.32
CA ARG A 54 10.89 11.28 22.49
C ARG A 54 9.98 10.23 21.88
N VAL A 55 10.58 9.30 21.15
CA VAL A 55 9.88 8.15 20.55
C VAL A 55 9.79 7.02 21.56
N ASP A 56 8.60 6.41 21.68
CA ASP A 56 8.40 5.19 22.47
C ASP A 56 8.68 3.95 21.61
N PHE A 57 9.95 3.58 21.49
CA PHE A 57 10.37 2.39 20.75
C PHE A 57 9.89 1.08 21.38
N ALA A 58 9.57 1.07 22.68
CA ALA A 58 9.04 -0.12 23.33
C ALA A 58 7.60 -0.39 22.85
N ALA A 59 6.80 0.65 22.62
CA ALA A 59 5.49 0.52 21.99
C ALA A 59 5.60 0.02 20.55
N ALA A 60 6.54 0.54 19.76
CA ALA A 60 6.78 0.08 18.41
C ALA A 60 7.18 -1.41 18.37
N ALA A 61 8.07 -1.85 19.27
CA ALA A 61 8.47 -3.25 19.38
C ALA A 61 7.27 -4.16 19.69
N ARG A 62 6.42 -3.79 20.65
CA ARG A 62 5.22 -4.57 20.98
C ARG A 62 4.26 -4.71 19.79
N GLN A 63 4.03 -3.64 19.03
CA GLN A 63 3.19 -3.71 17.81
C GLN A 63 3.83 -4.56 16.72
N LEU A 64 5.16 -4.49 16.59
CA LEU A 64 5.91 -5.29 15.62
C LEU A 64 5.75 -6.79 15.91
N ASP A 65 5.85 -7.17 17.19
CA ASP A 65 5.72 -8.54 17.67
C ASP A 65 4.29 -9.06 17.56
N ALA A 66 3.30 -8.21 17.86
CA ALA A 66 1.88 -8.55 17.74
C ALA A 66 1.45 -8.83 16.29
N ASN A 67 2.21 -8.32 15.30
CA ASN A 67 1.94 -8.52 13.88
C ASN A 67 0.53 -8.05 13.44
N GLU A 68 0.01 -7.02 14.11
CA GLU A 68 -1.30 -6.45 13.80
C GLU A 68 -1.28 -5.70 12.47
N ARG A 69 -2.27 -5.98 11.62
CA ARG A 69 -2.42 -5.34 10.31
C ARG A 69 -3.52 -4.28 10.29
N ASP A 70 -4.14 -3.99 11.42
CA ASP A 70 -5.36 -3.18 11.49
C ASP A 70 -5.10 -1.82 12.14
N GLY A 71 -5.97 -0.84 11.87
CA GLY A 71 -5.92 0.48 12.50
C GLY A 71 -4.53 1.13 12.44
N ALA A 72 -4.06 1.68 13.56
CA ALA A 72 -2.77 2.38 13.64
C ALA A 72 -1.54 1.47 13.42
N ALA A 73 -1.63 0.17 13.71
CA ALA A 73 -0.52 -0.77 13.57
C ALA A 73 -0.25 -1.17 12.10
N SER A 74 -1.25 -1.02 11.24
CA SER A 74 -1.18 -1.34 9.80
C SER A 74 0.01 -0.71 9.07
N LYS A 75 0.44 0.50 9.47
CA LYS A 75 1.58 1.18 8.86
C LYS A 75 2.91 0.49 9.18
N LEU A 76 3.13 0.14 10.46
CA LEU A 76 4.31 -0.58 10.89
C LEU A 76 4.41 -1.95 10.22
N TYR A 77 3.27 -2.64 10.10
CA TYR A 77 3.14 -3.89 9.36
C TYR A 77 3.62 -3.77 7.90
N VAL A 78 3.11 -2.76 7.17
CA VAL A 78 3.50 -2.49 5.78
C VAL A 78 4.99 -2.17 5.68
N ILE A 79 5.52 -1.30 6.55
CA ILE A 79 6.94 -0.94 6.56
C ILE A 79 7.80 -2.19 6.73
N ARG A 80 7.51 -3.02 7.75
CA ARG A 80 8.27 -4.25 8.02
C ARG A 80 8.28 -5.18 6.81
N LYS A 81 7.10 -5.48 6.24
CA LYS A 81 6.96 -6.41 5.12
C LYS A 81 7.67 -5.93 3.86
N LEU A 82 7.59 -4.64 3.55
CA LEU A 82 8.19 -4.10 2.33
C LEU A 82 9.68 -3.81 2.46
N LEU A 83 10.18 -3.43 3.64
CA LEU A 83 11.62 -3.37 3.89
C LEU A 83 12.26 -4.77 3.85
N GLN A 84 11.55 -5.78 4.36
CA GLN A 84 11.99 -7.17 4.20
C GLN A 84 12.05 -7.58 2.73
N LEU A 85 11.02 -7.26 1.93
CA LEU A 85 11.03 -7.49 0.48
C LEU A 85 12.23 -6.83 -0.21
N ARG A 86 12.55 -5.57 0.13
CA ARG A 86 13.74 -4.89 -0.40
C ARG A 86 15.05 -5.57 0.00
N ARG A 87 15.11 -6.14 1.20
CA ARG A 87 16.28 -6.90 1.68
C ARG A 87 16.42 -8.24 0.97
N GLU A 88 15.30 -8.88 0.63
CA GLU A 88 15.26 -10.15 -0.09
C GLU A 88 15.68 -10.00 -1.56
N ASP A 89 15.37 -8.86 -2.20
CA ASP A 89 15.75 -8.59 -3.58
C ASP A 89 16.34 -7.18 -3.80
N PRO A 90 17.56 -6.90 -3.30
CA PRO A 90 18.15 -5.56 -3.38
C PRO A 90 18.36 -5.08 -4.83
N GLU A 91 18.70 -5.96 -5.76
CA GLU A 91 18.98 -5.61 -7.16
C GLU A 91 17.72 -5.17 -7.91
N LEU A 92 16.57 -5.84 -7.70
CA LEU A 92 15.30 -5.40 -8.25
C LEU A 92 14.98 -3.97 -7.82
N PHE A 93 15.26 -3.64 -6.55
CA PHE A 93 14.99 -2.29 -6.05
C PHE A 93 16.06 -1.25 -6.36
N ALA A 94 17.31 -1.66 -6.62
CA ALA A 94 18.39 -0.76 -7.01
C ALA A 94 18.37 -0.46 -8.51
N ARG A 95 18.09 -1.46 -9.34
CA ARG A 95 18.30 -1.42 -10.79
C ARG A 95 17.04 -1.69 -11.61
N GLY A 96 15.99 -2.27 -11.02
CA GLY A 96 14.79 -2.58 -11.77
C GLY A 96 14.12 -1.34 -12.33
N ASP A 97 13.56 -1.50 -13.53
CA ASP A 97 12.90 -0.43 -14.26
C ASP A 97 11.71 0.14 -13.47
N TYR A 98 11.21 1.30 -13.90
CA TYR A 98 9.97 1.87 -13.39
C TYR A 98 8.96 1.97 -14.54
N GLN A 99 7.92 1.15 -14.52
CA GLN A 99 6.88 1.12 -15.53
C GLN A 99 5.54 1.52 -14.91
N PRO A 100 5.00 2.72 -15.21
CA PRO A 100 3.61 3.04 -14.90
C PRO A 100 2.67 2.02 -15.55
N LEU A 101 1.66 1.57 -14.81
CA LEU A 101 0.69 0.61 -15.32
C LEU A 101 -0.62 1.30 -15.65
N GLN A 102 -1.14 1.00 -16.83
CA GLN A 102 -2.47 1.46 -17.23
C GLN A 102 -3.52 0.83 -16.33
N VAL A 103 -4.53 1.63 -15.96
CA VAL A 103 -5.71 1.17 -15.22
C VAL A 103 -6.95 1.47 -16.06
N ASP A 104 -7.81 0.48 -16.20
CA ASP A 104 -9.08 0.57 -16.92
C ASP A 104 -10.25 0.17 -15.99
N GLY A 105 -11.47 0.47 -16.43
CA GLY A 105 -12.72 0.19 -15.70
C GLY A 105 -13.28 1.40 -14.95
N ALA A 106 -14.41 1.19 -14.28
CA ALA A 106 -15.26 2.26 -13.73
C ALA A 106 -14.56 3.13 -12.67
N ARG A 107 -13.57 2.60 -11.93
CA ARG A 107 -12.86 3.33 -10.86
C ARG A 107 -11.39 3.59 -11.19
N LYS A 108 -11.02 3.60 -12.48
CA LYS A 108 -9.62 3.75 -12.92
C LYS A 108 -8.87 4.95 -12.32
N GLU A 109 -9.56 6.08 -12.13
CA GLU A 109 -8.97 7.31 -11.57
C GLU A 109 -8.60 7.18 -10.08
N HIS A 110 -9.15 6.17 -9.41
CA HIS A 110 -8.93 5.89 -7.99
C HIS A 110 -7.84 4.86 -7.74
N VAL A 111 -7.10 4.42 -8.77
CA VAL A 111 -5.99 3.48 -8.63
C VAL A 111 -4.73 4.10 -9.21
N PHE A 112 -3.62 3.90 -8.51
CA PHE A 112 -2.29 4.17 -9.02
C PHE A 112 -1.48 2.87 -8.93
N ALA A 113 -0.84 2.50 -10.03
CA ALA A 113 -0.07 1.28 -10.10
C ALA A 113 1.20 1.47 -10.94
N PHE A 114 2.29 0.82 -10.51
CA PHE A 114 3.51 0.70 -11.28
C PHE A 114 4.19 -0.64 -11.02
N ALA A 115 4.92 -1.11 -12.03
CA ALA A 115 5.78 -2.28 -11.93
C ALA A 115 7.25 -1.86 -11.82
N ARG A 116 8.01 -2.69 -11.12
CA ARG A 116 9.46 -2.77 -11.22
C ARG A 116 9.86 -4.13 -11.71
N THR A 117 10.77 -4.16 -12.67
CA THR A 117 11.23 -5.41 -13.28
C THR A 117 12.74 -5.40 -13.42
N TYR A 118 13.37 -6.51 -13.06
CA TYR A 118 14.81 -6.71 -13.23
C TYR A 118 15.08 -8.20 -13.44
N GLU A 119 15.72 -8.55 -14.56
CA GLU A 119 16.10 -9.94 -14.89
C GLU A 119 14.94 -10.95 -14.72
N GLY A 120 13.76 -10.63 -15.26
CA GLY A 120 12.57 -11.49 -15.22
C GLY A 120 11.80 -11.50 -13.90
N ARG A 121 12.36 -10.92 -12.82
CA ARG A 121 11.68 -10.73 -11.54
C ARG A 121 10.89 -9.44 -11.56
N SER A 122 9.72 -9.44 -10.94
CA SER A 122 8.86 -8.24 -10.91
C SER A 122 8.17 -8.01 -9.57
N VAL A 123 8.01 -6.74 -9.24
CA VAL A 123 7.17 -6.25 -8.14
C VAL A 123 6.19 -5.22 -8.69
N ILE A 124 4.92 -5.34 -8.33
CA ILE A 124 3.86 -4.39 -8.71
C ILE A 124 3.30 -3.74 -7.47
N ALA A 125 3.45 -2.43 -7.34
CA ALA A 125 2.79 -1.65 -6.30
C ALA A 125 1.45 -1.15 -6.82
N ILE A 126 0.37 -1.42 -6.08
CA ILE A 126 -1.01 -1.02 -6.42
C ILE A 126 -1.60 -0.34 -5.19
N VAL A 127 -1.99 0.91 -5.35
CA VAL A 127 -2.51 1.73 -4.25
C VAL A 127 -3.75 2.51 -4.69
N PRO A 128 -4.75 2.68 -3.81
CA PRO A 128 -5.88 3.54 -4.08
C PRO A 128 -5.48 5.00 -3.95
N ARG A 129 -6.24 5.89 -4.59
CA ARG A 129 -6.14 7.34 -4.45
C ARG A 129 -7.52 7.95 -4.36
N TRP A 130 -7.62 9.07 -3.65
CA TRP A 130 -8.88 9.81 -3.46
C TRP A 130 -10.01 8.94 -2.90
N THR A 131 -9.72 8.12 -1.89
CA THR A 131 -10.69 7.20 -1.27
C THR A 131 -11.89 7.92 -0.66
N ALA A 132 -11.71 9.15 -0.16
CA ALA A 132 -12.82 10.00 0.30
C ALA A 132 -13.80 10.41 -0.81
N LYS A 133 -13.40 10.35 -2.09
CA LYS A 133 -14.31 10.54 -3.24
C LYS A 133 -14.88 9.22 -3.77
N LEU A 134 -14.25 8.10 -3.44
CA LEU A 134 -14.62 6.76 -3.88
C LEU A 134 -15.72 6.15 -3.00
N MET A 135 -15.69 6.47 -1.71
CA MET A 135 -16.52 5.84 -0.69
C MET A 135 -17.57 6.81 -0.15
N ASP A 136 -18.79 6.30 0.08
CA ASP A 136 -19.89 7.09 0.64
C ASP A 136 -19.75 7.34 2.15
N ALA A 137 -19.00 6.46 2.84
CA ALA A 137 -18.78 6.54 4.28
C ALA A 137 -17.38 6.08 4.68
N ALA A 138 -16.90 6.59 5.82
CA ALA A 138 -15.61 6.27 6.40
C ALA A 138 -15.70 5.14 7.45
N THR A 139 -16.46 4.10 7.13
CA THR A 139 -16.80 3.01 8.07
C THR A 139 -16.11 1.69 7.72
N GLU A 140 -15.75 1.49 6.47
CA GLU A 140 -15.18 0.24 5.96
C GLU A 140 -14.01 0.52 5.03
N LEU A 141 -13.06 -0.40 4.93
CA LEU A 141 -11.94 -0.29 4.00
C LEU A 141 -12.43 -0.43 2.55
N PRO A 142 -11.78 0.23 1.56
CA PRO A 142 -12.16 0.14 0.15
C PRO A 142 -11.77 -1.24 -0.42
N LEU A 143 -12.55 -2.27 -0.15
CA LEU A 143 -12.25 -3.66 -0.49
C LEU A 143 -13.31 -4.26 -1.41
N GLY A 144 -12.88 -5.24 -2.21
CA GLY A 144 -13.78 -6.11 -2.98
C GLY A 144 -14.56 -5.44 -4.11
N ALA A 145 -15.45 -6.23 -4.72
CA ALA A 145 -16.15 -5.86 -5.96
C ALA A 145 -17.17 -4.73 -5.77
N GLY A 146 -17.76 -4.59 -4.59
CA GLY A 146 -18.71 -3.51 -4.29
C GLY A 146 -18.10 -2.11 -4.43
N VAL A 147 -16.79 -1.98 -4.16
CA VAL A 147 -16.06 -0.71 -4.30
C VAL A 147 -15.42 -0.60 -5.69
N TRP A 148 -14.73 -1.65 -6.13
CA TRP A 148 -13.84 -1.58 -7.30
C TRP A 148 -14.47 -1.98 -8.63
N SER A 149 -15.67 -2.58 -8.63
CA SER A 149 -16.39 -2.96 -9.85
C SER A 149 -15.51 -3.74 -10.84
N ASP A 150 -15.49 -3.36 -12.12
CA ASP A 150 -14.70 -3.95 -13.21
C ASP A 150 -13.27 -3.41 -13.32
N THR A 151 -12.79 -2.65 -12.32
CA THR A 151 -11.50 -1.98 -12.38
C THR A 151 -10.34 -2.97 -12.38
N LYS A 152 -9.41 -2.78 -13.32
CA LYS A 152 -8.26 -3.67 -13.54
C LYS A 152 -7.02 -2.88 -13.96
N THR A 153 -5.84 -3.44 -13.68
CA THR A 153 -4.56 -2.87 -14.12
C THR A 153 -3.76 -3.85 -14.96
N ALA A 154 -2.97 -3.32 -15.89
CA ALA A 154 -1.98 -4.10 -16.62
C ALA A 154 -0.93 -4.70 -15.67
N VAL A 155 -0.18 -5.71 -16.13
CA VAL A 155 0.80 -6.44 -15.30
C VAL A 155 2.25 -6.11 -15.70
N GLY A 156 2.42 -5.15 -16.61
CA GLY A 156 3.71 -4.80 -17.23
C GLY A 156 4.06 -5.73 -18.40
N SER A 157 4.91 -5.27 -19.30
CA SER A 157 5.21 -5.95 -20.57
C SER A 157 6.15 -7.16 -20.45
N SER A 158 6.67 -7.43 -19.24
CA SER A 158 7.78 -8.37 -19.04
C SER A 158 7.47 -9.55 -18.11
N THR A 159 6.23 -9.71 -17.63
CA THR A 159 5.87 -10.85 -16.78
C THR A 159 5.15 -11.93 -17.57
N ALA A 160 5.75 -13.12 -17.61
CA ALA A 160 5.12 -14.34 -18.11
C ALA A 160 4.32 -15.07 -17.01
N ALA A 161 4.25 -14.49 -15.80
CA ALA A 161 3.60 -15.12 -14.67
C ALA A 161 2.07 -15.16 -14.86
N THR A 162 1.46 -16.28 -14.49
CA THR A 162 -0.02 -16.43 -14.44
C THR A 162 -0.58 -16.11 -13.06
N LYS A 163 0.30 -15.90 -12.07
CA LYS A 163 -0.05 -15.53 -10.70
C LYS A 163 1.10 -14.76 -10.04
N MET A 164 0.75 -13.94 -9.07
CA MET A 164 1.70 -13.22 -8.21
C MET A 164 1.29 -13.33 -6.76
N THR A 165 2.24 -13.24 -5.84
CA THR A 165 1.96 -13.26 -4.40
C THR A 165 1.84 -11.85 -3.87
N ASN A 166 0.73 -11.53 -3.21
CA ASN A 166 0.62 -10.29 -2.43
C ASN A 166 1.52 -10.39 -1.19
N VAL A 167 2.58 -9.60 -1.17
CA VAL A 167 3.58 -9.59 -0.10
C VAL A 167 2.96 -9.23 1.26
N LEU A 168 1.92 -8.40 1.26
CA LEU A 168 1.24 -7.93 2.47
C LEU A 168 0.23 -8.93 3.03
N THR A 169 -0.25 -9.91 2.27
CA THR A 169 -1.26 -10.87 2.77
C THR A 169 -0.84 -12.32 2.62
N GLY A 170 0.18 -12.61 1.81
CA GLY A 170 0.59 -13.96 1.43
C GLY A 170 -0.30 -14.61 0.38
N ARG A 171 -1.40 -13.97 -0.01
CA ARG A 171 -2.37 -14.52 -0.96
C ARG A 171 -1.82 -14.51 -2.39
N GLU A 172 -2.09 -15.57 -3.14
CA GLU A 172 -1.87 -15.58 -4.58
C GLU A 172 -3.01 -14.85 -5.30
N VAL A 173 -2.63 -13.97 -6.23
CA VAL A 173 -3.53 -13.23 -7.11
C VAL A 173 -3.29 -13.72 -8.53
N ALA A 174 -4.35 -14.18 -9.18
CA ALA A 174 -4.27 -14.64 -10.56
C ALA A 174 -4.10 -13.45 -11.52
N ILE A 175 -3.37 -13.69 -12.60
CA ILE A 175 -3.28 -12.78 -13.74
C ILE A 175 -4.18 -13.37 -14.83
N ASP A 176 -5.28 -12.69 -15.12
CA ASP A 176 -6.21 -13.13 -16.16
C ASP A 176 -5.66 -12.75 -17.54
N ALA A 177 -5.50 -13.75 -18.40
CA ALA A 177 -5.00 -13.62 -19.76
C ALA A 177 -5.90 -12.67 -20.58
N GLY A 178 -5.43 -11.43 -20.78
CA GLY A 178 -6.16 -10.39 -21.50
C GLY A 178 -7.00 -9.45 -20.61
N ARG A 179 -7.13 -9.73 -19.31
CA ARG A 179 -7.76 -8.79 -18.35
C ARG A 179 -6.78 -8.14 -17.37
N GLY A 180 -5.59 -8.71 -17.19
CA GLY A 180 -4.62 -8.17 -16.24
C GLY A 180 -4.99 -8.51 -14.80
N LEU A 181 -4.65 -7.61 -13.86
CA LEU A 181 -4.93 -7.76 -12.44
C LEU A 181 -6.24 -7.05 -12.07
N VAL A 182 -7.22 -7.81 -11.60
CA VAL A 182 -8.53 -7.29 -11.18
C VAL A 182 -8.39 -6.66 -9.79
N ILE A 183 -8.71 -5.37 -9.65
CA ILE A 183 -8.44 -4.61 -8.41
C ILE A 183 -9.29 -5.10 -7.24
N SER A 184 -10.51 -5.57 -7.48
CA SER A 184 -11.35 -6.18 -6.44
C SER A 184 -10.76 -7.47 -5.85
N GLU A 185 -9.98 -8.22 -6.64
CA GLU A 185 -9.27 -9.42 -6.20
C GLU A 185 -7.93 -9.08 -5.53
N VAL A 186 -7.28 -8.00 -5.95
CA VAL A 186 -6.06 -7.48 -5.31
C VAL A 186 -6.38 -6.92 -3.92
N PHE A 187 -7.42 -6.09 -3.80
CA PHE A 187 -7.87 -5.47 -2.55
C PHE A 187 -9.00 -6.26 -1.90
N THR A 188 -8.80 -7.55 -1.65
CA THR A 188 -9.78 -8.35 -0.91
C THR A 188 -9.64 -8.22 0.60
N GLU A 189 -8.41 -8.17 1.12
CA GLU A 189 -8.14 -8.16 2.57
C GLU A 189 -7.45 -6.90 3.06
N PHE A 190 -6.83 -6.15 2.16
CA PHE A 190 -6.00 -5.00 2.51
C PHE A 190 -6.14 -3.90 1.46
N PRO A 191 -6.19 -2.61 1.87
CA PRO A 191 -6.53 -1.51 0.97
C PRO A 191 -5.36 -1.06 0.09
N VAL A 192 -4.18 -1.67 0.22
CA VAL A 192 -3.00 -1.48 -0.61
C VAL A 192 -2.38 -2.83 -0.91
N ALA A 193 -1.62 -2.95 -2.00
CA ALA A 193 -1.01 -4.21 -2.37
C ALA A 193 0.37 -3.99 -2.99
N VAL A 194 1.26 -4.95 -2.70
CA VAL A 194 2.53 -5.11 -3.40
C VAL A 194 2.59 -6.57 -3.82
N LEU A 195 2.52 -6.82 -5.12
CA LEU A 195 2.56 -8.16 -5.69
C LEU A 195 3.99 -8.47 -6.12
N ARG A 196 4.51 -9.65 -5.83
CA ARG A 196 5.80 -10.12 -6.34
C ARG A 196 5.63 -11.33 -7.25
N SER A 197 6.43 -11.42 -8.30
CA SER A 197 6.57 -12.66 -9.05
C SER A 197 7.15 -13.75 -8.16
N ALA A 198 6.92 -15.01 -8.54
CA ALA A 198 7.63 -16.14 -7.97
C ALA A 198 9.14 -16.04 -8.22
#